data_AF-D3AMX7-F1
#
_entry.id   AF-D3AMX7-F1
#
_cell.length_a   1.000
_cell.length_b   1.000
_cell.length_c   1.000
_cell.angle_alpha   90.00
_cell.angle_beta   90.00
_cell.angle_gamma   90.00
#
_symmetry.space_group_name_H-M   'P 1'
#
loop_
_entity.id
_entity.type
_entity.pdbx_description
1 polymer ?
#
loop_
_entity_poly.entity_id
_entity_poly.type
_entity_poly.pdbx_seq_one_letter_code
_entity_poly.pdbx_strand_id
1 'polypeptide(L)'
;MKKRPNIVIINPDQMRADSMSHLGNPAAVTPNLDELAKDGVSFAHAFCQNPVCTPSRCSFMSGWYPHVAGHRTMNHMMHEHEPVLLKR
;
A
#
# COMPACT_ATOMS: atom_id res chain seq x y z
N MET A 1 14.89 27.71 2.59
CA MET A 1 14.87 26.22 2.53
C MET A 1 13.46 25.77 2.23
N LYS A 2 13.24 24.82 1.30
CA LYS A 2 11.89 24.27 1.05
C LYS A 2 11.43 23.50 2.29
N LYS A 3 10.22 23.80 2.79
CA LYS A 3 9.61 23.08 3.91
C LYS A 3 9.45 21.60 3.51
N ARG A 4 9.88 20.67 4.38
CA ARG A 4 9.65 19.22 4.15
C ARG A 4 8.14 18.96 4.11
N PRO A 5 7.63 18.20 3.12
CA PRO A 5 6.22 17.89 3.06
C PRO A 5 5.84 16.92 4.19
N ASN A 6 4.58 17.01 4.64
CA ASN A 6 3.98 15.94 5.43
C ASN A 6 3.50 14.85 4.46
N ILE A 7 3.65 13.59 4.85
CA ILE A 7 3.21 12.44 4.05
C ILE A 7 2.12 11.71 4.84
N VAL A 8 0.97 11.50 4.22
CA VAL A 8 -0.15 10.72 4.78
C VAL A 8 -0.32 9.47 3.93
N ILE A 9 -0.27 8.30 4.57
CA ILE A 9 -0.44 6.99 3.91
C ILE A 9 -1.80 6.43 4.32
N ILE A 10 -2.68 6.23 3.34
CA ILE A 10 -3.97 5.56 3.51
C ILE A 10 -3.83 4.16 2.89
N ASN A 11 -3.89 3.11 3.70
CA ASN A 11 -3.68 1.73 3.27
C ASN A 11 -4.82 0.80 3.74
N PRO A 12 -5.93 0.72 2.98
CA PRO A 12 -7.06 -0.15 3.33
C PRO A 12 -6.68 -1.63 3.21
N ASP A 13 -7.25 -2.47 4.08
CA ASP A 13 -7.05 -3.92 4.02
C ASP A 13 -8.03 -4.59 3.06
N GLN A 14 -7.55 -5.58 2.30
CA GLN A 14 -8.34 -6.40 1.37
C GLN A 14 -9.15 -5.60 0.33
N MET A 15 -8.69 -4.40 -0.04
CA MET A 15 -9.32 -3.59 -1.07
C MET A 15 -9.06 -4.20 -2.45
N ARG A 16 -10.12 -4.45 -3.21
CA ARG A 16 -10.00 -4.90 -4.59
C ARG A 16 -9.49 -3.77 -5.48
N ALA A 17 -8.73 -4.11 -6.50
CA ALA A 17 -8.23 -3.14 -7.48
C ALA A 17 -9.34 -2.42 -8.25
N ASP A 18 -10.56 -2.96 -8.31
CA ASP A 18 -11.71 -2.41 -9.02
C ASP A 18 -12.79 -1.87 -8.08
N SER A 19 -12.48 -1.54 -6.82
CA SER A 19 -13.52 -1.14 -5.85
C SER A 19 -13.89 0.35 -5.86
N MET A 20 -13.38 1.13 -6.81
CA MET A 20 -13.61 2.58 -6.90
C MET A 20 -14.38 2.96 -8.17
N SER A 21 -15.18 4.03 -8.09
CA SER A 21 -16.01 4.48 -9.22
C SER A 21 -15.16 4.94 -10.41
N HIS A 22 -14.07 5.68 -10.18
CA HIS A 22 -13.20 6.13 -11.28
C HIS A 22 -12.49 4.98 -12.01
N LEU A 23 -12.46 3.77 -11.42
CA LEU A 23 -11.93 2.56 -12.03
C LEU A 23 -13.00 1.77 -12.81
N GLY A 24 -14.19 2.35 -12.98
CA GLY A 24 -15.27 1.80 -13.80
C GLY A 24 -16.25 0.90 -13.05
N ASN A 25 -16.22 0.87 -11.71
CA ASN A 25 -17.15 0.04 -10.93
C ASN A 25 -18.52 0.73 -10.79
N PRO A 26 -19.61 0.17 -11.36
CA PRO A 26 -20.93 0.79 -11.34
C PRO A 26 -21.61 0.75 -9.96
N ALA A 27 -21.15 -0.09 -9.05
CA ALA A 27 -21.69 -0.21 -7.69
C ALA A 27 -20.91 0.62 -6.66
N ALA A 28 -19.76 1.19 -7.04
CA ALA A 28 -18.91 1.94 -6.10
C ALA A 28 -19.41 3.37 -5.92
N VAL A 29 -19.57 3.77 -4.65
CA VAL A 29 -19.82 5.16 -4.24
C VAL A 29 -18.62 5.64 -3.43
N THR A 30 -17.63 6.21 -4.12
CA THR A 30 -16.32 6.58 -3.54
C THR A 30 -15.92 8.05 -3.75
N PRO A 31 -16.84 9.03 -3.56
CA PRO A 31 -16.65 10.41 -4.01
C PRO A 31 -15.36 11.07 -3.50
N ASN A 32 -14.98 10.84 -2.23
CA ASN A 32 -13.76 11.43 -1.65
C ASN A 32 -12.48 10.86 -2.26
N LEU A 33 -12.46 9.57 -2.56
CA LEU A 33 -11.28 8.91 -3.13
C LEU A 33 -11.20 9.14 -4.64
N ASP A 34 -12.33 9.24 -5.32
CA ASP A 34 -12.38 9.60 -6.74
C ASP A 34 -11.96 11.05 -6.96
N GLU A 35 -12.29 11.97 -6.04
CA GLU A 35 -11.78 13.35 -6.10
C GLU A 35 -10.26 13.40 -5.90
N LEU A 36 -9.73 12.62 -4.95
CA LEU A 36 -8.28 12.50 -4.77
C LEU A 36 -7.57 11.98 -6.03
N ALA A 37 -8.22 11.09 -6.79
CA ALA A 37 -7.68 10.57 -8.04
C ALA A 37 -7.67 11.61 -9.17
N LYS A 38 -8.60 12.58 -9.18
CA LYS A 38 -8.63 13.68 -10.18
C LYS A 38 -7.49 14.67 -9.98
N ASP A 39 -7.18 14.99 -8.72
CA ASP A 39 -6.10 15.91 -8.35
C ASP A 39 -4.73 15.21 -8.23
N GLY A 40 -4.69 13.89 -8.48
CA GLY A 40 -3.53 13.04 -8.25
C GLY A 40 -3.15 12.19 -9.46
N VAL A 41 -2.41 11.11 -9.19
CA VAL A 41 -2.04 10.10 -10.18
C VAL A 41 -2.53 8.74 -9.70
N SER A 42 -3.35 8.08 -10.52
CA SER A 42 -3.84 6.72 -10.29
C SER A 42 -3.05 5.73 -11.14
N PHE A 43 -2.59 4.63 -10.54
CA PHE A 43 -1.79 3.61 -11.21
C PHE A 43 -2.66 2.39 -11.52
N ALA A 44 -2.95 2.14 -12.80
CA ALA A 44 -3.77 0.99 -13.24
C ALA A 44 -3.11 -0.38 -13.00
N HIS A 45 -1.79 -0.41 -12.83
CA HIS A 45 -0.98 -1.63 -12.73
C HIS A 45 -0.06 -1.61 -11.50
N ALA A 46 -0.66 -1.48 -10.31
CA ALA A 46 0.05 -1.58 -9.04
C ALA A 46 -0.22 -2.95 -8.37
N PHE A 47 0.85 -3.70 -8.07
CA PHE A 47 0.76 -5.06 -7.52
C PHE A 47 1.45 -5.16 -6.17
N CYS A 48 0.82 -5.87 -5.23
CA CYS A 48 1.47 -6.27 -3.99
C CYS A 48 2.51 -7.37 -4.25
N GLN A 49 3.53 -7.46 -3.39
CA GLN A 49 4.58 -8.48 -3.53
C GLN A 49 4.17 -9.85 -2.97
N ASN A 50 3.07 -9.90 -2.23
CA ASN A 50 2.45 -11.13 -1.75
C ASN A 50 0.94 -10.90 -1.51
N PRO A 51 0.04 -11.79 -1.93
CA PRO A 51 -1.41 -11.62 -1.76
C PRO A 51 -1.92 -11.90 -0.32
N VAL A 52 -1.04 -12.11 0.65
CA VAL A 52 -1.37 -12.39 2.05
C VAL A 52 -0.90 -11.26 2.97
N CYS A 53 -1.64 -10.99 4.06
CA CYS A 53 -1.56 -9.75 4.84
C CYS A 53 -0.15 -9.48 5.41
N THR A 54 0.38 -10.35 6.27
CA THR A 54 1.71 -10.17 6.88
C THR A 54 2.83 -10.00 5.84
N PRO A 55 3.03 -10.92 4.87
CA PRO A 55 4.11 -10.78 3.91
C PRO A 55 3.96 -9.55 3.00
N SER A 56 2.72 -9.16 2.64
CA SER A 56 2.45 -7.93 1.89
C SER A 56 2.87 -6.69 2.68
N ARG A 57 2.51 -6.63 3.97
CA ARG A 57 2.81 -5.51 4.87
C ARG A 57 4.31 -5.41 5.18
N CYS A 58 4.98 -6.54 5.43
CA CYS A 58 6.43 -6.55 5.61
C CYS A 58 7.15 -6.01 4.37
N SER A 59 6.72 -6.41 3.17
CA SER A 59 7.28 -5.90 1.92
C SER A 59 7.01 -4.40 1.72
N PHE A 60 5.77 -3.96 1.94
CA PHE A 60 5.38 -2.54 1.85
C PHE A 60 6.17 -1.64 2.80
N MET A 61 6.40 -2.08 4.03
CA MET A 61 7.08 -1.28 5.05
C MET A 61 8.60 -1.27 4.89
N SER A 62 9.21 -2.38 4.48
CA SER A 62 10.67 -2.49 4.32
C SER A 62 11.18 -2.05 2.95
N GLY A 63 10.31 -2.06 1.93
CA GLY A 63 10.71 -1.92 0.53
C GLY A 63 11.38 -3.16 -0.04
N TRP A 64 11.42 -4.27 0.69
CA TRP A 64 12.03 -5.52 0.24
C TRP A 64 11.00 -6.48 -0.35
N TYR A 65 11.44 -7.34 -1.27
CA TYR A 65 10.65 -8.50 -1.65
C TYR A 65 10.56 -9.49 -0.47
N PRO A 66 9.46 -10.25 -0.34
CA PRO A 66 9.28 -11.29 0.68
C PRO A 66 10.45 -12.28 0.84
N HIS A 67 11.20 -12.55 -0.24
CA HIS A 67 12.29 -13.52 -0.23
C HIS A 67 13.57 -13.01 0.42
N VAL A 68 13.75 -11.69 0.61
CA VAL A 68 14.97 -11.09 1.15
C VAL A 68 15.20 -11.51 2.61
N ALA A 69 14.13 -11.46 3.42
CA ALA A 69 14.16 -11.81 4.84
C ALA A 69 13.22 -12.99 5.20
N GLY A 70 12.54 -13.59 4.22
CA GLY A 70 11.74 -14.80 4.44
C GLY A 70 10.32 -14.58 4.96
N HIS A 71 9.79 -13.35 4.97
CA HIS A 71 8.39 -13.05 5.28
C HIS A 71 7.44 -13.65 4.24
N ARG A 72 7.14 -14.95 4.34
CA ARG A 72 6.31 -15.70 3.38
C ARG A 72 5.02 -16.26 3.99
N THR A 73 4.84 -16.11 5.29
CA THR A 73 3.71 -16.66 6.05
C THR A 73 3.13 -15.60 6.98
N MET A 74 1.96 -15.87 7.54
CA MET A 74 1.32 -14.98 8.52
C MET A 74 2.12 -14.83 9.82
N ASN A 75 2.95 -15.81 10.15
CA ASN A 75 3.63 -15.90 11.45
C ASN A 75 5.10 -15.44 11.40
N HIS A 76 5.65 -15.18 10.21
CA HIS A 76 7.02 -14.70 10.05
C HIS A 76 7.02 -13.17 9.93
N MET A 77 6.88 -12.52 11.08
CA MET A 77 6.79 -11.06 11.20
C MET A 77 8.14 -10.36 10.95
N MET A 78 8.07 -9.04 10.76
CA MET A 78 9.23 -8.16 10.63
C MET A 78 10.04 -8.12 11.93
N HIS A 79 11.36 -8.04 11.81
CA HIS A 79 12.30 -7.96 12.93
C HIS A 79 12.74 -6.52 13.21
N GLU A 80 13.16 -6.24 14.45
CA GLU A 80 13.49 -4.87 14.89
C GLU A 80 14.64 -4.23 14.11
N HIS A 81 15.60 -5.01 13.63
CA HIS A 81 16.76 -4.50 12.88
C HIS A 81 16.46 -4.21 11.40
N GLU A 82 15.31 -4.65 10.89
CA GLU A 82 14.95 -4.49 9.49
C GLU A 82 14.54 -3.04 9.17
N PRO A 83 14.75 -2.57 7.91
CA PRO A 83 14.33 -1.25 7.50
C PRO A 83 12.80 -1.14 7.55
N VAL A 84 12.33 0.03 7.93
CA VAL A 84 10.90 0.35 8.02
C VAL A 84 10.70 1.79 7.58
N LEU A 85 9.74 2.03 6.68
CA LEU A 85 9.38 3.33 6.12
C LEU A 85 9.15 4.43 7.17
N LEU A 86 8.73 4.04 8.38
CA LEU A 86 8.41 4.96 9.48
C LEU A 86 9.59 5.24 10.43
N LYS A 87 10.72 4.55 10.28
CA LYS A 87 11.93 4.84 11.06
C LYS A 87 12.58 6.12 10.50
N ARG A 88 13.02 7.00 11.42
CA ARG A 88 13.75 8.23 11.09
C ARG A 88 15.23 7.97 10.94
#